data_AF-A0A942LA71-F1
#
_entry.id   AF-A0A942LA71-F1
#
_cell.length_a   1.000
_cell.length_b   1.000
_cell.length_c   1.000
_cell.angle_alpha   90.00
_cell.angle_beta   90.00
_cell.angle_gamma   90.00
#
_symmetry.space_group_name_H-M   'P 1'
#
loop_
_entity.id
_entity.type
_entity.pdbx_description
1 polymer ?
#
loop_
_entity_poly.entity_id
_entity_poly.type
_entity_poly.pdbx_seq_one_letter_code
_entity_poly.pdbx_strand_id
1 'polypeptide(L)'
;MKTDKRNSPIRILGIFVIFALAGGLISFGIFNYRQAEELRKSEYLNKGTSQEVVAIGKNHDIEAVLEGDEEVFLESYFGPDDLIELDDQDSDAIIKMLRDLDIKLLLSGDNIEIDYLYAIHVKSKNLKFKVNDDNIYIETLGGEKHIYSVKEDQVQHLNAELETIYMRKYNDVAIFNKAQKALIVAADEKREWSVESDKMKELQENILLMAPIDSSEAMGIPILYPNYSIVINSAVGDYIIQLMNSNTLSIDSSDNISFFSYDSKLWDYITNQFPINADNNIKGFNALLKSEKVVIDAVDDSFDMEDANYYHIEIPRYIINSNKEVLDEPIKGENLIVTMYFTVNHEIIEVKVYENQIMFQNKIYYIEKIGEGIKSFMSV
;
A
#
# COMPACT_ATOMS: atom_id res chain seq x y z
N MET A 1 -63.02 -9.96 21.77
CA MET A 1 -61.62 -10.03 21.30
C MET A 1 -60.91 -8.73 21.66
N LYS A 2 -60.05 -8.75 22.69
CA LYS A 2 -59.07 -7.68 22.94
C LYS A 2 -57.74 -8.20 22.40
N THR A 3 -57.14 -7.50 21.45
CA THR A 3 -55.77 -7.77 20.99
C THR A 3 -54.85 -6.71 21.57
N ASP A 4 -53.87 -7.19 22.33
CA ASP A 4 -52.83 -6.42 22.99
C ASP A 4 -51.94 -5.68 21.98
N LYS A 5 -52.10 -4.36 21.91
CA LYS A 5 -51.13 -3.44 21.30
C LYS A 5 -50.21 -2.86 22.39
N ARG A 6 -49.40 -3.70 23.02
CA ARG A 6 -48.30 -3.26 23.90
C ARG A 6 -47.18 -4.30 23.89
N ASN A 7 -46.44 -4.43 22.79
CA ASN A 7 -45.19 -5.25 22.76
C ASN A 7 -44.22 -4.88 21.61
N SER A 8 -44.52 -3.87 20.78
CA SER A 8 -43.68 -3.51 19.63
C SER A 8 -42.32 -2.88 19.97
N PRO A 9 -42.21 -1.94 20.95
CA PRO A 9 -40.93 -1.28 21.23
C PRO A 9 -39.92 -2.21 21.91
N ILE A 10 -40.41 -3.10 22.78
CA ILE A 10 -39.59 -4.05 23.55
C ILE A 10 -38.99 -5.13 22.63
N ARG A 11 -39.71 -5.55 21.59
CA ARG A 11 -39.20 -6.49 20.58
C ARG A 11 -38.11 -5.87 19.70
N ILE A 12 -38.25 -4.59 19.33
CA ILE A 12 -37.24 -3.87 18.53
C ILE A 12 -35.97 -3.65 19.35
N LEU A 13 -36.10 -3.27 20.62
CA LEU A 13 -34.95 -3.14 21.54
C LEU A 13 -34.24 -4.48 21.78
N GLY A 14 -35.00 -5.58 21.93
CA GLY A 14 -34.45 -6.92 22.08
C GLY A 14 -33.65 -7.38 20.86
N ILE A 15 -34.12 -7.06 19.64
CA ILE A 15 -33.39 -7.36 18.40
C ILE A 15 -32.10 -6.55 18.31
N PHE A 16 -32.13 -5.26 18.68
CA PHE A 16 -30.94 -4.40 18.68
C PHE A 16 -29.85 -4.89 19.65
N VAL A 17 -30.24 -5.34 20.84
CA VAL A 17 -29.29 -5.90 21.84
C VAL A 17 -28.67 -7.20 21.32
N ILE A 18 -29.44 -8.05 20.62
CA ILE A 18 -28.92 -9.29 20.02
C ILE A 18 -27.91 -8.97 18.90
N PHE A 19 -28.20 -8.00 18.02
CA PHE A 19 -27.24 -7.57 16.99
C PHE A 19 -25.98 -6.93 17.56
N ALA A 20 -26.09 -6.13 18.61
CA ALA A 20 -24.94 -5.54 19.29
C ALA A 20 -24.07 -6.61 19.99
N LEU A 21 -24.69 -7.63 20.60
CA LEU A 21 -23.97 -8.76 21.19
C LEU A 21 -23.31 -9.65 20.13
N ALA A 22 -23.98 -9.87 18.98
CA ALA A 22 -23.39 -10.60 17.86
C ALA A 22 -22.20 -9.84 17.25
N GLY A 23 -22.32 -8.52 17.06
CA GLY A 23 -21.21 -7.67 16.61
C GLY A 23 -20.04 -7.67 17.59
N GLY A 24 -20.30 -7.55 18.89
CA GLY A 24 -19.28 -7.63 19.93
C GLY A 24 -18.58 -8.98 19.99
N LEU A 25 -19.31 -10.09 19.79
CA LEU A 25 -18.73 -11.45 19.74
C LEU A 25 -17.88 -11.68 18.48
N ILE A 26 -18.26 -11.09 17.34
CA ILE A 26 -17.47 -11.17 16.10
C ILE A 26 -16.19 -10.35 16.25
N SER A 27 -16.27 -9.12 16.74
CA SER A 27 -15.10 -8.27 16.98
C SER A 27 -14.15 -8.86 18.03
N PHE A 28 -14.69 -9.43 19.11
CA PHE A 28 -13.89 -10.14 20.13
C PHE A 28 -13.30 -11.45 19.57
N GLY A 29 -14.01 -12.13 18.67
CA GLY A 29 -13.51 -13.29 17.94
C GLY A 29 -12.35 -12.95 17.00
N ILE A 30 -12.46 -11.86 16.23
CA ILE A 30 -11.39 -11.36 15.34
C ILE A 30 -10.18 -10.91 16.16
N PHE A 31 -10.39 -10.17 17.25
CA PHE A 31 -9.31 -9.72 18.13
C PHE A 31 -8.58 -10.90 18.80
N ASN A 32 -9.31 -11.88 19.33
CA ASN A 32 -8.69 -13.07 19.92
C ASN A 32 -8.10 -14.01 18.87
N TYR A 33 -8.62 -14.04 17.64
CA TYR A 33 -8.00 -14.79 16.54
C TYR A 33 -6.65 -14.17 16.17
N ARG A 34 -6.59 -12.84 16.00
CA ARG A 34 -5.33 -12.11 15.77
C ARG A 34 -4.33 -12.32 16.92
N GLN A 35 -4.78 -12.22 18.17
CA GLN A 35 -3.91 -12.43 19.32
C GLN A 35 -3.47 -13.90 19.46
N ALA A 36 -4.34 -14.86 19.15
CA ALA A 36 -4.00 -16.28 19.11
C ALA A 36 -3.10 -16.64 17.92
N GLU A 37 -3.15 -15.89 16.83
CA GLU A 37 -2.29 -16.02 15.67
C GLU A 37 -0.91 -15.41 15.93
N GLU A 38 -0.81 -14.27 16.60
CA GLU A 38 0.46 -13.73 17.15
C GLU A 38 1.08 -14.69 18.19
N LEU A 39 0.26 -15.25 19.07
CA LEU A 39 0.69 -16.27 20.04
C LEU A 39 1.08 -17.59 19.35
N ARG A 40 0.40 -17.99 18.27
CA ARG A 40 0.79 -19.16 17.47
C ARG A 40 2.06 -18.89 16.67
N LYS A 41 2.19 -17.73 16.02
CA LYS A 41 3.43 -17.30 15.35
C LYS A 41 4.59 -17.35 16.34
N SER A 42 4.43 -16.81 17.54
CA SER A 42 5.45 -16.89 18.60
C SER A 42 5.64 -18.30 19.21
N GLU A 43 4.62 -19.15 19.32
CA GLU A 43 4.76 -20.54 19.77
C GLU A 43 5.38 -21.47 18.71
N TYR A 44 5.12 -21.25 17.42
CA TYR A 44 5.78 -21.95 16.31
C TYR A 44 7.26 -21.58 16.22
N LEU A 45 7.61 -20.32 16.53
CA LEU A 45 9.00 -19.86 16.65
C LEU A 45 9.73 -20.46 17.87
N ASN A 46 9.02 -20.71 18.97
CA ASN A 46 9.62 -21.22 20.22
C ASN A 46 9.65 -22.76 20.36
N LYS A 47 8.98 -23.53 19.50
CA LYS A 47 8.87 -25.00 19.64
C LYS A 47 9.97 -25.82 18.97
N GLY A 48 10.93 -25.18 18.30
CA GLY A 48 12.11 -25.84 17.76
C GLY A 48 13.36 -25.54 18.59
N THR A 49 13.87 -26.55 19.29
CA THR A 49 15.29 -26.66 19.70
C THR A 49 15.69 -25.94 21.00
N SER A 50 15.58 -26.67 22.12
CA SER A 50 16.45 -26.47 23.29
C SER A 50 17.88 -26.91 22.92
N GLN A 51 18.68 -26.03 22.33
CA GLN A 51 20.13 -26.16 22.25
C GLN A 51 20.81 -24.96 22.91
N GLU A 52 22.01 -25.21 23.43
CA GLU A 52 22.77 -24.35 24.33
C GLU A 52 22.77 -22.87 23.92
N VAL A 53 22.39 -22.02 24.88
CA VAL A 53 22.52 -20.57 24.80
C VAL A 53 24.01 -20.23 24.76
N VAL A 54 24.52 -19.89 23.58
CA VAL A 54 25.84 -19.28 23.43
C VAL A 54 25.74 -17.87 24.04
N ALA A 55 26.31 -17.69 25.22
CA ALA A 55 26.46 -16.38 25.84
C ALA A 55 27.40 -15.54 24.98
N ILE A 56 26.85 -14.58 24.24
CA ILE A 56 27.62 -13.73 23.34
C ILE A 56 28.42 -12.72 24.19
N GLY A 57 29.74 -12.92 24.25
CA GLY A 57 30.67 -12.09 25.01
C GLY A 57 31.04 -10.79 24.30
N LYS A 58 31.63 -9.85 25.05
CA LYS A 58 31.96 -8.45 24.69
C LYS A 58 32.85 -8.21 23.45
N ASN A 59 33.22 -9.23 22.69
CA ASN A 59 33.86 -9.12 21.39
C ASN A 59 33.00 -9.92 20.40
N HIS A 60 32.14 -9.22 19.69
CA HIS A 60 31.17 -9.79 18.76
C HIS A 60 31.87 -10.17 17.46
N ASP A 61 32.45 -11.37 17.44
CA ASP A 61 32.95 -12.00 16.21
C ASP A 61 31.77 -12.63 15.48
N ILE A 62 31.16 -11.90 14.55
CA ILE A 62 30.02 -12.36 13.74
C ILE A 62 30.38 -13.68 13.03
N GLU A 63 31.64 -13.85 12.65
CA GLU A 63 32.14 -15.06 11.99
C GLU A 63 31.92 -16.31 12.85
N ALA A 64 32.30 -16.25 14.12
CA ALA A 64 32.14 -17.35 15.07
C ALA A 64 30.68 -17.61 15.46
N VAL A 65 29.83 -16.58 15.45
CA VAL A 65 28.42 -16.68 15.85
C VAL A 65 27.57 -17.37 14.80
N LEU A 66 27.92 -17.21 13.52
CA LEU A 66 27.16 -17.73 12.38
C LEU A 66 27.66 -19.10 11.89
N GLU A 67 28.47 -19.85 12.64
CA GLU A 67 28.94 -21.19 12.24
C GLU A 67 27.82 -22.26 12.31
N GLY A 68 27.54 -22.94 11.19
CA GLY A 68 26.59 -24.06 11.09
C GLY A 68 25.67 -23.99 9.87
N ASP A 69 24.76 -24.97 9.75
CA ASP A 69 23.61 -24.88 8.85
C ASP A 69 22.58 -23.97 9.52
N GLU A 70 22.21 -22.87 8.85
CA GLU A 70 21.37 -21.82 9.43
C GLU A 70 20.02 -21.74 8.72
N GLU A 71 18.92 -21.84 9.47
CA GLU A 71 17.58 -21.48 8.95
C GLU A 71 17.47 -19.95 8.91
N VAL A 72 17.49 -19.37 7.71
CA VAL A 72 17.46 -17.92 7.50
C VAL A 72 16.13 -17.47 6.91
N PHE A 73 15.54 -16.43 7.52
CA PHE A 73 14.35 -15.75 7.00
C PHE A 73 14.63 -14.29 6.76
N LEU A 74 14.00 -13.72 5.74
CA LEU A 74 14.13 -12.32 5.36
C LEU A 74 12.82 -11.58 5.54
N GLU A 75 12.92 -10.38 6.11
CA GLU A 75 11.83 -9.44 6.35
C GLU A 75 12.18 -8.11 5.69
N SER A 76 11.20 -7.43 5.11
CA SER A 76 11.32 -6.04 4.67
C SER A 76 10.41 -5.17 5.52
N TYR A 77 10.93 -4.05 6.00
CA TYR A 77 10.16 -3.11 6.83
C TYR A 77 9.02 -2.44 6.03
N PHE A 78 9.25 -2.16 4.75
CA PHE A 78 8.24 -1.56 3.86
C PHE A 78 7.43 -2.60 3.07
N GLY A 79 7.84 -3.87 3.11
CA GLY A 79 7.10 -4.97 2.51
C GLY A 79 5.94 -5.45 3.39
N PRO A 80 5.21 -6.48 2.95
CA PRO A 80 4.23 -7.17 3.80
C PRO A 80 4.90 -7.82 5.03
N ASP A 81 4.11 -8.00 6.09
CA ASP A 81 4.52 -8.57 7.38
C ASP A 81 4.97 -10.05 7.32
N ASP A 82 4.96 -10.66 6.13
CA ASP A 82 5.34 -12.06 5.93
C ASP A 82 6.86 -12.22 5.86
N LEU A 83 7.36 -13.19 6.64
CA LEU A 83 8.76 -13.62 6.56
C LEU A 83 8.97 -14.55 5.36
N ILE A 84 9.99 -14.26 4.57
CA ILE A 84 10.39 -15.08 3.43
C ILE A 84 11.45 -16.08 3.88
N GLU A 85 11.13 -17.38 3.82
CA GLU A 85 12.11 -18.46 4.02
C GLU A 85 13.07 -18.53 2.83
N LEU A 86 14.37 -18.57 3.14
CA LEU A 86 15.43 -18.65 2.13
C LEU A 86 15.84 -20.10 1.90
N ASP A 87 16.27 -20.40 0.67
CA ASP A 87 16.92 -21.68 0.40
C ASP A 87 18.39 -21.65 0.84
N ASP A 88 19.06 -22.81 0.80
CA ASP A 88 20.45 -22.96 1.22
C ASP A 88 21.39 -22.01 0.45
N GLN A 89 21.15 -21.80 -0.85
CA GLN A 89 22.01 -20.96 -1.70
C GLN A 89 21.93 -19.49 -1.28
N ASP A 90 20.71 -18.98 -1.06
CA ASP A 90 20.49 -17.60 -0.64
C ASP A 90 20.93 -17.35 0.80
N SER A 91 20.68 -18.34 1.67
CA SER A 91 21.13 -18.33 3.06
C SER A 91 22.65 -18.26 3.15
N ASP A 92 23.36 -19.13 2.42
CA ASP A 92 24.83 -19.14 2.37
C ASP A 92 25.40 -17.82 1.87
N ALA A 93 24.78 -17.21 0.85
CA ALA A 93 25.21 -15.92 0.31
C ALA A 93 25.10 -14.81 1.37
N ILE A 94 23.95 -14.69 2.04
CA ILE A 94 23.72 -13.68 3.08
C ILE A 94 24.62 -13.90 4.28
N ILE A 95 24.73 -15.14 4.77
CA ILE A 95 25.59 -15.46 5.90
C ILE A 95 27.03 -15.13 5.59
N LYS A 96 27.53 -15.48 4.39
CA LYS A 96 28.88 -15.11 3.96
C LYS A 96 29.08 -13.61 3.97
N MET A 97 28.15 -12.84 3.39
CA MET A 97 28.25 -11.37 3.40
C MET A 97 28.30 -10.81 4.81
N LEU A 98 27.46 -11.29 5.73
CA LEU A 98 27.47 -10.89 7.14
C LEU A 98 28.80 -11.18 7.84
N ARG A 99 29.42 -12.33 7.56
CA ARG A 99 30.74 -12.70 8.11
C ARG A 99 31.87 -11.82 7.57
N ASP A 100 31.77 -11.39 6.31
CA ASP A 100 32.80 -10.57 5.64
C ASP A 100 32.72 -9.06 6.01
N LEU A 101 31.76 -8.65 6.85
CA LEU A 101 31.58 -7.26 7.24
C LEU A 101 32.65 -6.77 8.22
N ASP A 102 33.21 -5.60 7.92
CA ASP A 102 34.11 -4.90 8.84
C ASP A 102 33.29 -4.05 9.82
N ILE A 103 32.88 -4.68 10.92
CA ILE A 103 32.00 -4.06 11.93
C ILE A 103 32.78 -3.34 13.03
N LYS A 104 32.27 -2.18 13.46
CA LYS A 104 32.73 -1.50 14.66
C LYS A 104 31.56 -1.12 15.55
N LEU A 105 31.56 -1.62 16.79
CA LEU A 105 30.53 -1.33 17.78
C LEU A 105 30.46 0.18 18.07
N LEU A 106 29.29 0.78 17.85
CA LEU A 106 28.99 2.17 18.18
C LEU A 106 28.27 2.29 19.52
N LEU A 107 27.23 1.48 19.72
CA LEU A 107 26.32 1.60 20.86
C LEU A 107 25.75 0.24 21.29
N SER A 108 25.42 0.12 22.57
CA SER A 108 24.77 -1.06 23.16
C SER A 108 23.72 -0.61 24.17
N GLY A 109 22.52 -1.19 24.15
CA GLY A 109 21.49 -0.91 25.14
C GLY A 109 20.11 -1.48 24.80
N ASP A 110 19.23 -1.53 25.80
CA ASP A 110 17.96 -2.26 25.72
C ASP A 110 16.80 -1.44 25.12
N ASN A 111 16.94 -0.11 25.05
CA ASN A 111 15.88 0.83 24.60
C ASN A 111 16.32 1.67 23.39
N ILE A 112 16.93 1.02 22.40
CA ILE A 112 17.30 1.66 21.14
C ILE A 112 16.14 1.46 20.16
N GLU A 113 15.55 2.56 19.71
CA GLU A 113 14.63 2.58 18.57
C GLU A 113 15.48 2.48 17.28
N ILE A 114 15.10 1.56 16.40
CA ILE A 114 15.91 1.16 15.25
C ILE A 114 15.02 1.19 14.02
N ASP A 115 15.33 2.11 13.12
CA ASP A 115 14.82 2.11 11.76
C ASP A 115 15.69 1.20 10.89
N TYR A 116 15.04 0.36 10.09
CA TYR A 116 15.71 -0.62 9.23
C TYR A 116 14.93 -0.82 7.94
N LEU A 117 15.64 -1.24 6.89
CA LEU A 117 15.06 -1.58 5.59
C LEU A 117 14.74 -3.08 5.52
N TYR A 118 15.71 -3.89 5.95
CA TYR A 118 15.63 -5.35 5.93
C TYR A 118 16.05 -5.94 7.27
N ALA A 119 15.44 -7.07 7.61
CA ALA A 119 15.89 -7.88 8.74
C ALA A 119 16.09 -9.34 8.37
N ILE A 120 17.23 -9.87 8.78
CA ILE A 120 17.66 -11.26 8.59
C ILE A 120 17.49 -11.98 9.92
N HIS A 121 16.63 -12.98 9.94
CA HIS A 121 16.39 -13.83 11.10
C HIS A 121 17.19 -15.11 10.95
N VAL A 122 18.13 -15.35 11.86
CA VAL A 122 18.92 -16.58 11.93
C VAL A 122 18.34 -17.42 13.06
N LYS A 123 17.36 -18.26 12.73
CA LYS A 123 16.48 -18.91 13.73
C LYS A 123 17.23 -19.88 14.62
N SER A 124 18.11 -20.69 14.05
CA SER A 124 19.01 -21.62 14.75
C SER A 124 19.88 -20.94 15.81
N LYS A 125 20.20 -19.65 15.65
CA LYS A 125 20.98 -18.85 16.62
C LYS A 125 20.13 -17.90 17.45
N ASN A 126 18.84 -17.78 17.13
CA ASN A 126 17.93 -16.77 17.68
C ASN A 126 18.49 -15.34 17.60
N LEU A 127 19.01 -14.98 16.43
CA LEU A 127 19.55 -13.65 16.15
C LEU A 127 18.75 -12.96 15.07
N LYS A 128 18.55 -11.65 15.24
CA LYS A 128 17.97 -10.78 14.21
C LYS A 128 18.98 -9.69 13.84
N PHE A 129 19.45 -9.72 12.60
CA PHE A 129 20.26 -8.65 12.02
C PHE A 129 19.32 -7.70 11.30
N LYS A 130 19.25 -6.44 11.72
CA LYS A 130 18.53 -5.39 11.00
C LYS A 130 19.53 -4.51 10.29
N VAL A 131 19.25 -4.13 9.05
CA VAL A 131 20.14 -3.35 8.21
C VAL A 131 19.40 -2.11 7.73
N ASN A 132 20.02 -0.93 7.87
CA ASN A 132 19.58 0.30 7.21
C ASN A 132 20.67 0.82 6.28
N ASP A 133 20.58 2.07 5.82
CA ASP A 133 21.55 2.62 4.86
C ASP A 133 22.97 2.76 5.43
N ASP A 134 23.10 2.94 6.75
CA ASP A 134 24.34 3.35 7.39
C ASP A 134 24.93 2.30 8.35
N ASN A 135 24.09 1.45 8.93
CA ASN A 135 24.42 0.64 10.10
C ASN A 135 23.77 -0.74 10.07
N ILE A 136 24.35 -1.62 10.88
CA ILE A 136 23.76 -2.93 11.19
C ILE A 136 23.45 -2.99 12.69
N TYR A 137 22.29 -3.56 12.98
CA TYR A 137 21.80 -3.75 14.32
C TYR A 137 21.66 -5.24 14.59
N ILE A 138 22.21 -5.71 15.69
CA ILE A 138 22.05 -7.10 16.12
C ILE A 138 21.19 -7.11 17.38
N GLU A 139 20.07 -7.80 17.28
CA GLU A 139 19.14 -8.03 18.39
C GLU A 139 19.24 -9.50 18.83
N THR A 140 19.48 -9.71 20.12
CA THR A 140 19.57 -11.03 20.76
C THR A 140 18.27 -11.36 21.51
N LEU A 141 18.07 -12.64 21.89
CA LEU A 141 16.92 -13.11 22.69
C LEU A 141 16.67 -12.31 23.99
N GLY A 142 17.69 -11.66 24.56
CA GLY A 142 17.53 -10.83 25.76
C GLY A 142 16.89 -9.46 25.50
N GLY A 143 16.65 -9.10 24.23
CA GLY A 143 16.26 -7.76 23.81
C GLY A 143 17.43 -6.77 23.79
N GLU A 144 18.65 -7.22 24.11
CA GLU A 144 19.85 -6.39 24.00
C GLU A 144 20.13 -6.10 22.52
N LYS A 145 20.24 -4.81 22.21
CA LYS A 145 20.50 -4.30 20.87
C LYS A 145 21.91 -3.72 20.81
N HIS A 146 22.64 -4.13 19.79
CA HIS A 146 23.97 -3.61 19.48
C HIS A 146 23.94 -2.91 18.12
N ILE A 147 24.47 -1.68 18.05
CA ILE A 147 24.62 -0.93 16.79
C ILE A 147 26.07 -1.00 16.35
N TYR A 148 26.30 -1.37 15.09
CA TYR A 148 27.60 -1.39 14.47
C TYR A 148 27.63 -0.44 13.28
N SER A 149 28.65 0.41 13.25
CA SER A 149 29.04 1.07 12.00
C SER A 149 29.71 0.04 11.12
N VAL A 150 29.34 0.06 9.85
CA VAL A 150 29.95 -0.72 8.79
C VAL A 150 30.36 0.26 7.69
N LYS A 151 31.32 -0.11 6.83
CA LYS A 151 31.68 0.74 5.71
C LYS A 151 30.47 0.88 4.77
N GLU A 152 30.22 2.10 4.32
CA GLU A 152 29.07 2.47 3.49
C GLU A 152 28.93 1.57 2.25
N ASP A 153 30.03 1.26 1.56
CA ASP A 153 30.04 0.39 0.38
C ASP A 153 29.63 -1.05 0.69
N GLN A 154 29.97 -1.56 1.87
CA GLN A 154 29.57 -2.90 2.31
C GLN A 154 28.09 -2.95 2.70
N VAL A 155 27.57 -1.92 3.37
CA VAL A 155 26.15 -1.84 3.73
C VAL A 155 25.27 -1.69 2.49
N GLN A 156 25.65 -0.81 1.57
CA GLN A 156 24.94 -0.63 0.30
C GLN A 156 24.92 -1.93 -0.52
N HIS A 157 26.06 -2.65 -0.58
CA HIS A 157 26.11 -3.94 -1.27
C HIS A 157 25.20 -4.98 -0.59
N LEU A 158 25.21 -5.05 0.74
CA LEU A 158 24.33 -5.95 1.50
C LEU A 158 22.85 -5.62 1.26
N ASN A 159 22.45 -4.34 1.36
CA ASN A 159 21.06 -3.93 1.10
C ASN A 159 20.61 -4.28 -0.32
N ALA A 160 21.46 -4.06 -1.33
CA ALA A 160 21.13 -4.40 -2.72
C ALA A 160 20.92 -5.91 -2.93
N GLU A 161 21.73 -6.74 -2.28
CA GLU A 161 21.58 -8.20 -2.34
C GLU A 161 20.34 -8.68 -1.56
N LEU A 162 20.07 -8.10 -0.38
CA LEU A 162 18.87 -8.40 0.39
C LEU A 162 17.60 -8.01 -0.38
N GLU A 163 17.56 -6.84 -1.00
CA GLU A 163 16.47 -6.41 -1.89
C GLU A 163 16.29 -7.40 -3.04
N THR A 164 17.38 -7.76 -3.72
CA THR A 164 17.33 -8.69 -4.86
C THR A 164 16.77 -10.05 -4.47
N ILE A 165 17.25 -10.63 -3.36
CA ILE A 165 16.79 -11.93 -2.85
C ILE A 165 15.33 -11.83 -2.41
N TYR A 166 14.98 -10.80 -1.63
CA TYR A 166 13.62 -10.57 -1.15
C TYR A 166 12.64 -10.47 -2.32
N MET A 167 12.92 -9.60 -3.28
CA MET A 167 12.03 -9.36 -4.41
C MET A 167 11.93 -10.57 -5.33
N ARG A 168 13.02 -11.29 -5.60
CA ARG A 168 12.95 -12.54 -6.37
C ARG A 168 12.01 -13.54 -5.69
N LYS A 169 12.21 -13.79 -4.40
CA LYS A 169 11.38 -14.75 -3.65
C LYS A 169 9.93 -14.29 -3.54
N TYR A 170 9.70 -12.99 -3.35
CA TYR A 170 8.36 -12.43 -3.25
C TYR A 170 7.59 -12.52 -4.57
N ASN A 171 8.25 -12.24 -5.70
CA ASN A 171 7.67 -12.44 -7.04
C ASN A 171 7.38 -13.93 -7.33
N ASP A 172 8.15 -14.85 -6.73
CA ASP A 172 7.94 -16.29 -6.86
C ASP A 172 6.72 -16.80 -6.06
N VAL A 173 6.15 -15.99 -5.17
CA VAL A 173 5.02 -16.37 -4.31
C VAL A 173 3.80 -16.77 -5.16
N ALA A 174 3.04 -17.73 -4.64
CA ALA A 174 1.83 -18.25 -5.26
C ALA A 174 0.78 -17.18 -5.63
N ILE A 175 0.83 -16.00 -5.00
CA ILE A 175 -0.05 -14.86 -5.26
C ILE A 175 -0.06 -14.52 -6.76
N PHE A 176 1.13 -14.39 -7.37
CA PHE A 176 1.26 -14.06 -8.79
C PHE A 176 1.26 -15.33 -9.64
N ASN A 177 2.07 -16.32 -9.28
CA ASN A 177 2.33 -17.49 -10.13
C ASN A 177 1.22 -18.55 -10.15
N LYS A 178 0.25 -18.50 -9.24
CA LYS A 178 -0.86 -19.47 -9.15
C LYS A 178 -2.25 -18.82 -9.18
N ALA A 179 -2.34 -17.59 -9.71
CA ALA A 179 -3.63 -16.95 -9.99
C ALA A 179 -4.51 -17.85 -10.87
N GLN A 180 -5.73 -18.12 -10.41
CA GLN A 180 -6.68 -18.95 -11.16
C GLN A 180 -7.52 -18.10 -12.11
N LYS A 181 -7.84 -16.88 -11.69
CA LYS A 181 -8.63 -15.90 -12.44
C LYS A 181 -8.11 -14.52 -12.12
N ALA A 182 -8.20 -13.64 -13.12
CA ALA A 182 -8.00 -12.21 -12.92
C ALA A 182 -9.13 -11.41 -13.58
N LEU A 183 -9.44 -10.27 -12.97
CA LEU A 183 -10.35 -9.26 -13.49
C LEU A 183 -9.57 -7.94 -13.58
N ILE A 184 -9.54 -7.36 -14.78
CA ILE A 184 -9.02 -6.00 -14.96
C ILE A 184 -10.17 -5.03 -14.75
N VAL A 185 -10.00 -4.03 -13.90
CA VAL A 185 -11.00 -3.02 -13.57
C VAL A 185 -10.42 -1.65 -13.93
N ALA A 186 -11.16 -0.86 -14.70
CA ALA A 186 -10.91 0.56 -14.89
C ALA A 186 -11.99 1.34 -14.14
N ALA A 187 -11.70 1.71 -12.89
CA ALA A 187 -12.70 2.22 -11.96
C ALA A 187 -13.34 3.53 -12.42
N ASP A 188 -12.53 4.44 -12.96
CA ASP A 188 -12.98 5.74 -13.48
C ASP A 188 -14.03 5.59 -14.60
N GLU A 189 -13.95 4.51 -15.36
CA GLU A 189 -14.79 4.22 -16.53
C GLU A 189 -15.88 3.19 -16.22
N LYS A 190 -15.94 2.68 -14.98
CA LYS A 190 -16.85 1.60 -14.55
C LYS A 190 -16.82 0.42 -15.51
N ARG A 191 -15.62 0.04 -15.96
CA ARG A 191 -15.40 -1.00 -16.94
C ARG A 191 -14.57 -2.12 -16.36
N GLU A 192 -14.92 -3.35 -16.73
CA GLU A 192 -14.29 -4.55 -16.22
C GLU A 192 -14.07 -5.55 -17.36
N TRP A 193 -12.97 -6.29 -17.32
CA TRP A 193 -12.63 -7.35 -18.25
C TRP A 193 -12.17 -8.59 -17.50
N SER A 194 -12.85 -9.72 -17.72
CA SER A 194 -12.33 -11.01 -17.25
C SER A 194 -11.16 -11.44 -18.12
N VAL A 195 -10.06 -11.79 -17.50
CA VAL A 195 -8.87 -12.28 -18.21
C VAL A 195 -9.11 -13.73 -18.61
N GLU A 196 -8.97 -13.99 -19.92
CA GLU A 196 -9.13 -15.33 -20.47
C GLU A 196 -7.98 -16.25 -20.01
N SER A 197 -8.26 -17.54 -19.84
CA SER A 197 -7.31 -18.49 -19.25
C SER A 197 -6.00 -18.64 -20.04
N ASP A 198 -6.04 -18.45 -21.36
CA ASP A 198 -4.88 -18.46 -22.23
C ASP A 198 -4.02 -17.19 -22.13
N LYS A 199 -4.61 -16.06 -21.70
CA LYS A 199 -3.91 -14.79 -21.43
C LYS A 199 -3.41 -14.64 -19.99
N MET A 200 -3.83 -15.51 -19.08
CA MET A 200 -3.41 -15.46 -17.67
C MET A 200 -1.90 -15.54 -17.50
N LYS A 201 -1.23 -16.44 -18.24
CA LYS A 201 0.23 -16.60 -18.16
C LYS A 201 0.97 -15.34 -18.57
N GLU A 202 0.52 -14.69 -19.64
CA GLU A 202 1.11 -13.44 -20.13
C GLU A 202 0.91 -12.31 -19.11
N LEU A 203 -0.28 -12.19 -18.51
CA LEU A 203 -0.50 -11.23 -17.42
C LEU A 203 0.44 -11.47 -16.25
N GLN A 204 0.57 -12.71 -15.79
CA GLN A 204 1.44 -13.09 -14.67
C GLN A 204 2.91 -12.78 -14.96
N GLU A 205 3.38 -13.05 -16.18
CA GLU A 205 4.77 -12.77 -16.60
C GLU A 205 5.09 -11.27 -16.66
N ASN A 206 4.07 -10.41 -16.80
CA ASN A 206 4.27 -8.97 -16.76
C ASN A 206 4.22 -8.39 -15.33
N ILE A 207 3.64 -9.09 -14.35
CA ILE A 207 3.66 -8.66 -12.95
C ILE A 207 5.05 -8.95 -12.37
N LEU A 208 5.91 -7.94 -12.38
CA LEU A 208 7.25 -8.01 -11.82
C LEU A 208 7.48 -6.83 -10.89
N LEU A 209 7.51 -7.11 -9.59
CA LEU A 209 7.80 -6.15 -8.54
C LEU A 209 9.32 -5.96 -8.42
N MET A 210 9.76 -4.71 -8.30
CA MET A 210 11.17 -4.34 -8.33
C MET A 210 11.73 -3.98 -6.95
N ALA A 211 11.00 -3.22 -6.14
CA ALA A 211 11.38 -2.86 -4.77
C ALA A 211 10.15 -2.40 -3.96
N PRO A 212 10.09 -2.63 -2.64
CA PRO A 212 9.06 -2.06 -1.78
C PRO A 212 9.23 -0.53 -1.65
N ILE A 213 8.14 0.18 -1.40
CA ILE A 213 8.11 1.65 -1.26
C ILE A 213 7.51 2.00 0.10
N ASP A 214 8.06 3.02 0.76
CA ASP A 214 7.47 3.56 1.98
C ASP A 214 6.05 4.09 1.70
N SER A 215 5.10 3.64 2.52
CA SER A 215 3.74 4.17 2.57
C SER A 215 3.66 5.69 2.59
N SER A 216 4.60 6.37 3.28
CA SER A 216 4.62 7.84 3.37
C SER A 216 4.97 8.51 2.04
N GLU A 217 5.90 7.92 1.29
CA GLU A 217 6.24 8.34 -0.07
C GLU A 217 5.11 8.04 -1.05
N ALA A 218 4.45 6.89 -0.88
CA ALA A 218 3.35 6.47 -1.74
C ALA A 218 2.12 7.39 -1.65
N MET A 219 1.87 8.04 -0.51
CA MET A 219 0.76 8.99 -0.35
C MET A 219 0.85 10.19 -1.32
N GLY A 220 2.06 10.55 -1.77
CA GLY A 220 2.28 11.64 -2.72
C GLY A 220 2.17 11.22 -4.19
N ILE A 221 2.01 9.93 -4.49
CA ILE A 221 2.04 9.43 -5.87
C ILE A 221 0.63 9.49 -6.47
N PRO A 222 0.41 10.28 -7.54
CA PRO A 222 -0.91 10.36 -8.15
C PRO A 222 -1.26 9.06 -8.86
N ILE A 223 -2.53 8.69 -8.75
CA ILE A 223 -3.06 7.58 -9.55
C ILE A 223 -3.32 8.12 -10.97
N LEU A 224 -2.73 7.54 -12.01
CA LEU A 224 -2.95 7.93 -13.39
C LEU A 224 -4.36 7.55 -13.85
N TYR A 225 -4.90 8.31 -14.80
CA TYR A 225 -6.13 7.94 -15.50
C TYR A 225 -5.79 7.02 -16.69
N PRO A 226 -6.59 5.96 -16.94
CA PRO A 226 -7.65 5.42 -16.08
C PRO A 226 -7.07 4.74 -14.82
N ASN A 227 -7.78 4.85 -13.69
CA ASN A 227 -7.46 4.11 -12.47
C ASN A 227 -7.66 2.61 -12.70
N TYR A 228 -6.58 1.91 -13.04
CA TYR A 228 -6.57 0.48 -13.30
C TYR A 228 -6.27 -0.32 -12.03
N SER A 229 -7.00 -1.42 -11.85
CA SER A 229 -6.66 -2.45 -10.89
C SER A 229 -6.84 -3.84 -11.47
N ILE A 230 -6.08 -4.79 -10.92
CA ILE A 230 -6.10 -6.21 -11.26
C ILE A 230 -6.57 -6.95 -10.02
N VAL A 231 -7.79 -7.48 -10.06
CA VAL A 231 -8.31 -8.33 -9.00
C VAL A 231 -7.90 -9.77 -9.30
N ILE A 232 -7.06 -10.34 -8.45
CA ILE A 232 -6.54 -11.70 -8.59
C ILE A 232 -7.24 -12.60 -7.59
N ASN A 233 -7.85 -13.68 -8.08
CA ASN A 233 -8.35 -14.79 -7.25
C ASN A 233 -7.36 -15.96 -7.34
N SER A 234 -6.77 -16.30 -6.21
CA SER A 234 -5.79 -17.39 -6.09
C SER A 234 -6.23 -18.41 -5.04
N ALA A 235 -5.50 -19.52 -4.94
CA ALA A 235 -5.74 -20.51 -3.89
C ALA A 235 -5.38 -20.01 -2.48
N VAL A 236 -4.54 -18.97 -2.39
CA VAL A 236 -4.05 -18.41 -1.12
C VAL A 236 -4.85 -17.18 -0.66
N GLY A 237 -5.68 -16.60 -1.53
CA GLY A 237 -6.51 -15.44 -1.20
C GLY A 237 -6.92 -14.63 -2.43
N ASP A 238 -7.70 -13.59 -2.16
CA ASP A 238 -8.05 -12.54 -3.12
C ASP A 238 -7.14 -11.33 -2.89
N TYR A 239 -6.62 -10.77 -3.98
CA TYR A 239 -5.70 -9.64 -3.96
C TYR A 239 -6.13 -8.60 -4.97
N ILE A 240 -5.93 -7.32 -4.66
CA ILE A 240 -6.16 -6.22 -5.60
C ILE A 240 -4.82 -5.54 -5.83
N ILE A 241 -4.30 -5.64 -7.06
CA ILE A 241 -3.13 -4.90 -7.50
C ILE A 241 -3.62 -3.61 -8.14
N GLN A 242 -3.48 -2.47 -7.49
CA GLN A 242 -3.85 -1.18 -8.06
C GLN A 242 -2.63 -0.55 -8.75
N LEU A 243 -2.75 -0.26 -10.04
CA LEU A 243 -1.70 0.42 -10.80
C LEU A 243 -1.85 1.91 -10.56
N MET A 244 -1.04 2.46 -9.64
CA MET A 244 -1.07 3.88 -9.34
C MET A 244 -0.55 4.66 -10.54
N ASN A 245 0.61 4.33 -11.08
CA ASN A 245 1.12 4.96 -12.31
C ASN A 245 1.93 3.93 -13.11
N SER A 246 2.77 4.36 -14.05
CA SER A 246 3.57 3.47 -14.90
C SER A 246 4.71 2.73 -14.20
N ASN A 247 5.02 3.03 -12.93
CA ASN A 247 6.13 2.42 -12.19
C ASN A 247 5.85 2.10 -10.71
N THR A 248 4.72 2.54 -10.17
CA THR A 248 4.28 2.29 -8.79
C THR A 248 2.92 1.63 -8.76
N LEU A 249 2.79 0.59 -7.95
CA LEU A 249 1.53 -0.09 -7.67
C LEU A 249 1.35 -0.30 -6.17
N SER A 250 0.11 -0.54 -5.75
CA SER A 250 -0.21 -1.06 -4.44
C SER A 250 -0.79 -2.46 -4.55
N ILE A 251 -0.57 -3.27 -3.53
CA ILE A 251 -1.16 -4.60 -3.37
C ILE A 251 -1.97 -4.58 -2.09
N ASP A 252 -3.29 -4.63 -2.26
CA ASP A 252 -4.25 -4.79 -1.18
C ASP A 252 -4.51 -6.29 -0.97
N SER A 253 -4.13 -6.76 0.22
CA SER A 253 -4.32 -8.13 0.70
C SER A 253 -5.29 -8.15 1.87
N SER A 254 -5.68 -9.34 2.37
CA SER A 254 -6.63 -9.46 3.48
C SER A 254 -6.20 -8.72 4.77
N ASP A 255 -4.91 -8.50 4.95
CA ASP A 255 -4.33 -8.07 6.22
C ASP A 255 -3.55 -6.75 6.14
N ASN A 256 -3.04 -6.37 4.96
CA ASN A 256 -2.25 -5.14 4.77
C ASN A 256 -2.32 -4.62 3.31
N ILE A 257 -2.07 -3.32 3.14
CA ILE A 257 -1.79 -2.65 1.87
C ILE A 257 -0.29 -2.34 1.81
N SER A 258 0.40 -2.89 0.82
CA SER A 258 1.83 -2.64 0.58
C SER A 258 2.06 -1.95 -0.76
N PHE A 259 3.12 -1.15 -0.87
CA PHE A 259 3.45 -0.38 -2.06
C PHE A 259 4.75 -0.86 -2.68
N PHE A 260 4.81 -0.91 -4.01
CA PHE A 260 5.98 -1.40 -4.73
C PHE A 260 6.24 -0.59 -5.99
N SER A 261 7.52 -0.46 -6.32
CA SER A 261 7.92 -0.18 -7.69
C SER A 261 7.79 -1.45 -8.53
N TYR A 262 7.48 -1.33 -9.82
CA TYR A 262 7.28 -2.46 -10.71
C TYR A 262 7.77 -2.18 -12.14
N ASP A 263 7.97 -3.23 -12.94
CA ASP A 263 8.36 -3.10 -14.35
C ASP A 263 7.19 -2.51 -15.18
N SER A 264 7.44 -1.35 -15.81
CA SER A 264 6.50 -0.63 -16.69
C SER A 264 5.86 -1.48 -17.80
N LYS A 265 6.42 -2.65 -18.15
CA LYS A 265 5.79 -3.60 -19.06
C LYS A 265 4.36 -3.97 -18.66
N LEU A 266 4.06 -4.06 -17.37
CA LEU A 266 2.68 -4.32 -16.92
C LEU A 266 1.74 -3.18 -17.28
N TRP A 267 2.16 -1.93 -17.12
CA TRP A 267 1.37 -0.77 -17.51
C TRP A 267 1.07 -0.79 -19.01
N ASP A 268 2.10 -1.00 -19.82
CA ASP A 268 1.97 -1.09 -21.27
C ASP A 268 1.09 -2.26 -21.69
N TYR A 269 1.24 -3.42 -21.05
CA TYR A 269 0.41 -4.59 -21.31
C TYR A 269 -1.07 -4.28 -21.03
N ILE A 270 -1.39 -3.72 -19.86
CA ILE A 270 -2.76 -3.42 -19.46
C ILE A 270 -3.39 -2.38 -20.38
N THR A 271 -2.70 -1.27 -20.62
CA THR A 271 -3.23 -0.18 -21.45
C THR A 271 -3.43 -0.58 -22.92
N ASN A 272 -2.59 -1.47 -23.45
CA ASN A 272 -2.72 -1.98 -24.82
C ASN A 272 -3.77 -3.08 -24.98
N GLN A 273 -3.85 -4.03 -24.05
CA GLN A 273 -4.79 -5.16 -24.13
C GLN A 273 -6.21 -4.80 -23.68
N PHE A 274 -6.34 -3.87 -22.73
CA PHE A 274 -7.60 -3.47 -22.14
C PHE A 274 -7.85 -1.97 -22.31
N PRO A 275 -7.84 -1.44 -23.55
CA PRO A 275 -7.91 -0.01 -23.76
C PRO A 275 -9.28 0.54 -23.35
N ILE A 276 -9.24 1.57 -22.52
CA ILE A 276 -10.30 2.57 -22.48
C ILE A 276 -10.15 3.40 -23.75
N ASN A 277 -10.95 3.06 -24.76
CA ASN A 277 -11.16 3.96 -25.88
C ASN A 277 -11.71 5.25 -25.30
N ALA A 278 -10.91 6.31 -25.35
CA ALA A 278 -11.35 7.65 -25.01
C ALA A 278 -12.52 8.00 -25.94
N ASP A 279 -13.76 7.76 -25.49
CA ASP A 279 -14.90 8.25 -26.23
C ASP A 279 -14.80 9.78 -26.20
N ASN A 280 -14.65 10.40 -27.36
CA ASN A 280 -14.61 11.87 -27.44
C ASN A 280 -15.97 12.48 -27.05
N ASN A 281 -16.98 11.63 -26.80
CA ASN A 281 -18.30 12.01 -26.31
C ASN A 281 -18.47 11.88 -24.78
N ILE A 282 -17.40 11.81 -23.98
CA ILE A 282 -17.56 11.90 -22.52
C ILE A 282 -18.18 13.27 -22.19
N LYS A 283 -19.41 13.23 -21.65
CA LYS A 283 -20.19 14.41 -21.25
C LYS A 283 -20.10 14.61 -19.74
N GLY A 284 -20.25 15.85 -19.30
CA GLY A 284 -20.30 16.16 -17.87
C GLY A 284 -18.92 16.16 -17.23
N PHE A 285 -18.89 15.98 -15.90
CA PHE A 285 -17.66 16.02 -15.12
C PHE A 285 -16.61 14.99 -15.53
N ASN A 286 -17.00 13.84 -16.09
CA ASN A 286 -16.06 12.81 -16.54
C ASN A 286 -15.08 13.32 -17.62
N ALA A 287 -15.43 14.39 -18.35
CA ALA A 287 -14.52 14.99 -19.32
C ALA A 287 -13.26 15.57 -18.66
N LEU A 288 -13.36 15.98 -17.39
CA LEU A 288 -12.27 16.57 -16.62
C LEU A 288 -11.14 15.58 -16.31
N LEU A 289 -11.42 14.27 -16.28
CA LEU A 289 -10.40 13.23 -16.06
C LEU A 289 -9.37 13.13 -17.19
N LYS A 290 -9.67 13.72 -18.36
CA LYS A 290 -8.79 13.79 -19.52
C LYS A 290 -8.03 15.12 -19.59
N SER A 291 -8.01 15.86 -18.50
CA SER A 291 -7.32 17.15 -18.45
C SER A 291 -5.82 16.94 -18.52
N GLU A 292 -5.15 17.62 -19.43
CA GLU A 292 -3.67 17.63 -19.54
C GLU A 292 -3.05 18.62 -18.54
N LYS A 293 -3.82 19.63 -18.12
CA LYS A 293 -3.39 20.67 -17.19
C LYS A 293 -4.59 21.25 -16.45
N VAL A 294 -4.46 21.48 -15.14
CA VAL A 294 -5.39 22.32 -14.38
C VAL A 294 -4.68 23.59 -13.91
N VAL A 295 -5.32 24.74 -14.04
CA VAL A 295 -4.88 26.01 -13.45
C VAL A 295 -5.91 26.44 -12.41
N ILE A 296 -5.47 26.79 -11.20
CA ILE A 296 -6.35 27.18 -10.10
C ILE A 296 -6.14 28.65 -9.76
N ASP A 297 -7.21 29.44 -9.92
CA ASP A 297 -7.27 30.85 -9.57
C ASP A 297 -8.08 31.00 -8.28
N ALA A 298 -7.40 31.09 -7.13
CA ALA A 298 -8.07 31.32 -5.86
C ALA A 298 -8.30 32.83 -5.68
N VAL A 299 -9.45 33.17 -5.08
CA VAL A 299 -9.89 34.57 -4.93
C VAL A 299 -8.89 35.43 -4.14
N ASP A 300 -8.06 34.79 -3.31
CA ASP A 300 -7.07 35.45 -2.44
C ASP A 300 -5.59 35.13 -2.79
N ASP A 301 -5.30 34.19 -3.70
CA ASP A 301 -3.94 33.79 -4.13
C ASP A 301 -3.98 33.03 -5.48
N SER A 302 -3.11 33.35 -6.44
CA SER A 302 -2.95 32.55 -7.65
C SER A 302 -1.93 31.43 -7.40
N PHE A 303 -2.38 30.18 -7.30
CA PHE A 303 -1.50 29.02 -7.24
C PHE A 303 -1.29 28.49 -8.66
N ASP A 304 -0.14 28.80 -9.27
CA ASP A 304 0.36 27.99 -10.40
C ASP A 304 0.95 26.72 -9.77
N MET A 305 0.09 25.73 -9.55
CA MET A 305 0.51 24.49 -8.90
C MET A 305 1.44 23.73 -9.84
N GLU A 306 2.73 23.73 -9.51
CA GLU A 306 3.82 23.16 -10.32
C GLU A 306 3.74 21.63 -10.44
N ASP A 307 2.92 20.95 -9.63
CA ASP A 307 2.70 19.51 -9.80
C ASP A 307 1.73 19.25 -10.95
N ALA A 308 2.32 19.24 -12.14
CA ALA A 308 1.65 19.01 -13.40
C ALA A 308 0.94 17.66 -13.48
N ASN A 309 1.15 16.72 -12.54
CA ASN A 309 0.64 15.36 -12.61
C ASN A 309 -0.48 15.02 -11.60
N TYR A 310 -0.44 15.61 -10.42
CA TYR A 310 -1.38 15.23 -9.34
C TYR A 310 -2.76 15.87 -9.47
N TYR A 311 -2.81 17.21 -9.55
CA TYR A 311 -4.05 17.96 -9.42
C TYR A 311 -5.01 17.78 -10.60
N HIS A 312 -4.49 17.57 -11.81
CA HIS A 312 -5.34 17.40 -12.99
C HIS A 312 -6.07 16.05 -13.02
N ILE A 313 -5.77 15.14 -12.09
CA ILE A 313 -6.43 13.83 -11.99
C ILE A 313 -7.27 13.74 -10.71
N GLU A 314 -6.69 14.03 -9.55
CA GLU A 314 -7.35 13.80 -8.26
C GLU A 314 -8.51 14.78 -7.99
N ILE A 315 -8.38 16.05 -8.40
CA ILE A 315 -9.48 17.02 -8.26
C ILE A 315 -10.70 16.59 -9.11
N PRO A 316 -10.55 16.29 -10.42
CA PRO A 316 -11.64 15.72 -11.21
C PRO A 316 -12.28 14.48 -10.59
N ARG A 317 -11.47 13.52 -10.11
CA ARG A 317 -11.99 12.31 -9.45
C ARG A 317 -12.82 12.63 -8.22
N TYR A 318 -12.34 13.52 -7.36
CA TYR A 318 -13.06 13.96 -6.18
C TYR A 318 -14.41 14.58 -6.55
N ILE A 319 -14.43 15.48 -7.54
CA ILE A 319 -15.66 16.10 -8.04
C ILE A 319 -16.62 15.04 -8.59
N ILE A 320 -16.12 14.07 -9.36
CA ILE A 320 -16.93 13.02 -9.98
C ILE A 320 -17.53 12.06 -8.95
N ASN A 321 -16.77 11.70 -7.92
CA ASN A 321 -17.18 10.76 -6.88
C ASN A 321 -18.04 11.39 -5.78
N SER A 322 -18.05 12.72 -5.70
CA SER A 322 -18.92 13.46 -4.78
C SER A 322 -20.40 13.23 -5.10
N ASN A 323 -21.22 13.16 -4.04
CA ASN A 323 -22.67 13.18 -4.16
C ASN A 323 -23.11 14.57 -4.60
N LYS A 324 -23.75 14.65 -5.77
CA LYS A 324 -24.14 15.93 -6.40
C LYS A 324 -25.63 15.97 -6.65
N GLU A 325 -26.25 17.07 -6.29
CA GLU A 325 -27.64 17.39 -6.64
C GLU A 325 -27.66 18.62 -7.55
N VAL A 326 -28.44 18.59 -8.63
CA VAL A 326 -28.57 19.77 -9.51
C VAL A 326 -29.46 20.79 -8.82
N LEU A 327 -28.99 22.03 -8.75
CA LEU A 327 -29.75 23.17 -8.23
C LEU A 327 -30.33 24.01 -9.38
N ASP A 328 -31.54 24.52 -9.19
CA ASP A 328 -32.17 25.47 -10.10
C ASP A 328 -31.59 26.89 -9.95
N GLU A 329 -31.19 27.26 -8.72
CA GLU A 329 -30.59 28.56 -8.40
C GLU A 329 -29.37 28.40 -7.48
N PRO A 330 -28.40 29.33 -7.52
CA PRO A 330 -27.24 29.30 -6.62
C PRO A 330 -27.65 29.48 -5.15
N ILE A 331 -26.94 28.81 -4.24
CA ILE A 331 -27.06 29.04 -2.80
C ILE A 331 -26.65 30.48 -2.49
N LYS A 332 -27.56 31.23 -1.86
CA LYS A 332 -27.34 32.65 -1.55
C LYS A 332 -26.35 32.80 -0.41
N GLY A 333 -25.39 33.71 -0.58
CA GLY A 333 -24.43 34.07 0.46
C GLY A 333 -23.21 33.17 0.52
N GLU A 334 -23.03 32.24 -0.42
CA GLU A 334 -21.77 31.50 -0.54
C GLU A 334 -20.68 32.35 -1.19
N ASN A 335 -19.47 32.22 -0.66
CA ASN A 335 -18.28 32.82 -1.23
C ASN A 335 -17.69 31.91 -2.29
N LEU A 336 -17.24 32.50 -3.40
CA LEU A 336 -16.40 31.80 -4.35
C LEU A 336 -15.07 31.47 -3.65
N ILE A 337 -14.68 30.21 -3.71
CA ILE A 337 -13.44 29.71 -3.11
C ILE A 337 -12.34 29.73 -4.16
N VAL A 338 -12.55 29.04 -5.28
CA VAL A 338 -11.61 28.98 -6.40
C VAL A 338 -12.32 28.92 -7.75
N THR A 339 -11.64 29.37 -8.80
CA THR A 339 -11.98 29.05 -10.19
C THR A 339 -10.89 28.13 -10.74
N MET A 340 -11.29 26.99 -11.30
CA MET A 340 -10.38 26.00 -11.88
C MET A 340 -10.57 25.94 -13.39
N TYR A 341 -9.46 25.94 -14.13
CA TYR A 341 -9.43 25.87 -15.59
C TYR A 341 -8.75 24.58 -16.02
N PHE A 342 -9.51 23.63 -16.54
CA PHE A 342 -9.02 22.35 -17.04
C PHE A 342 -8.77 22.42 -18.54
N THR A 343 -7.60 22.00 -19.00
CA THR A 343 -7.25 21.92 -20.42
C THR A 343 -7.52 20.50 -20.91
N VAL A 344 -8.60 20.30 -21.67
CA VAL A 344 -9.00 19.00 -22.22
C VAL A 344 -8.99 19.10 -23.74
N ASN A 345 -8.16 18.32 -24.44
CA ASN A 345 -8.04 18.36 -25.89
C ASN A 345 -7.82 19.79 -26.46
N HIS A 346 -7.00 20.60 -25.79
CA HIS A 346 -6.76 22.03 -26.11
C HIS A 346 -7.96 22.98 -25.88
N GLU A 347 -9.08 22.51 -25.34
CA GLU A 347 -10.19 23.36 -24.88
C GLU A 347 -10.08 23.64 -23.39
N ILE A 348 -10.43 24.87 -22.98
CA ILE A 348 -10.46 25.26 -21.56
C ILE A 348 -11.87 25.08 -21.01
N ILE A 349 -11.99 24.25 -19.99
CA ILE A 349 -13.22 24.01 -19.24
C ILE A 349 -13.11 24.69 -17.87
N GLU A 350 -14.00 25.65 -17.62
CA GLU A 350 -14.08 26.39 -16.35
C GLU A 350 -14.99 25.67 -15.34
N VAL A 351 -14.51 25.51 -14.12
CA VAL A 351 -15.27 25.04 -12.95
C VAL A 351 -15.13 26.06 -11.82
N LYS A 352 -16.25 26.63 -11.35
CA LYS A 352 -16.24 27.51 -10.17
C LYS A 352 -16.64 26.74 -8.93
N VAL A 353 -15.86 26.85 -7.87
CA VAL A 353 -16.08 26.14 -6.60
C VAL A 353 -16.41 27.15 -5.52
N TYR A 354 -17.52 26.93 -4.84
CA TYR A 354 -17.97 27.67 -3.67
C TYR A 354 -17.89 26.74 -2.44
N GLU A 355 -18.35 27.21 -1.29
CA GLU A 355 -18.31 26.43 -0.06
C GLU A 355 -19.06 25.08 -0.17
N ASN A 356 -20.28 25.08 -0.70
CA ASN A 356 -21.11 23.87 -0.84
C ASN A 356 -21.72 23.68 -2.24
N GLN A 357 -21.22 24.37 -3.25
CA GLN A 357 -21.69 24.17 -4.62
C GLN A 357 -20.56 24.34 -5.64
N ILE A 358 -20.77 23.76 -6.82
CA ILE A 358 -19.93 24.00 -8.00
C ILE A 358 -20.77 24.46 -9.18
N MET A 359 -20.19 25.34 -10.00
CA MET A 359 -20.75 25.73 -11.30
C MET A 359 -19.91 25.12 -12.41
N PHE A 360 -20.56 24.39 -13.31
CA PHE A 360 -19.92 23.68 -14.42
C PHE A 360 -20.85 23.67 -15.63
N GLN A 361 -20.36 24.09 -16.81
CA GLN A 361 -21.13 24.12 -18.06
C GLN A 361 -22.54 24.75 -17.91
N ASN A 362 -22.62 25.90 -17.24
CA ASN A 362 -23.86 26.64 -16.95
C ASN A 362 -24.89 25.89 -16.07
N LYS A 363 -24.46 24.84 -15.37
CA LYS A 363 -25.27 24.14 -14.36
C LYS A 363 -24.66 24.35 -12.98
N ILE A 364 -25.52 24.26 -11.97
CA ILE A 364 -25.16 24.42 -10.56
C ILE A 364 -25.40 23.08 -9.89
N TYR A 365 -24.40 22.63 -9.12
CA TYR A 365 -24.47 21.37 -8.40
C TYR A 365 -24.20 21.64 -6.92
N TYR A 366 -25.13 21.24 -6.05
CA TYR A 366 -24.89 21.16 -4.61
C TYR A 366 -23.98 19.98 -4.33
N ILE A 367 -22.90 20.24 -3.60
CA ILE A 367 -21.98 19.24 -3.06
C ILE A 367 -21.55 19.77 -1.69
N GLU A 368 -22.04 19.13 -0.62
CA GLU A 368 -21.71 19.53 0.75
C GLU A 368 -20.19 19.61 0.96
N LYS A 369 -19.71 20.76 1.47
CA LYS A 369 -18.30 21.00 1.83
C LYS A 369 -17.28 20.80 0.70
N ILE A 370 -17.69 20.95 -0.57
CA ILE A 370 -16.77 20.84 -1.69
C ILE A 370 -15.61 21.85 -1.61
N GLY A 371 -15.86 23.06 -1.10
CA GLY A 371 -14.83 24.07 -0.92
C GLY A 371 -13.74 23.65 0.08
N GLU A 372 -14.12 23.03 1.20
CA GLU A 372 -13.18 22.46 2.18
C GLU A 372 -12.37 21.31 1.54
N GLY A 373 -13.04 20.42 0.80
CA GLY A 373 -12.39 19.30 0.12
C GLY A 373 -11.33 19.75 -0.89
N ILE A 374 -11.67 20.69 -1.78
CA ILE A 374 -10.72 21.23 -2.77
C ILE A 374 -9.57 21.95 -2.09
N LYS A 375 -9.81 22.73 -1.03
CA LYS A 375 -8.74 23.34 -0.22
C LYS A 375 -7.80 22.32 0.40
N SER A 376 -8.33 21.17 0.84
CA SER A 376 -7.51 20.08 1.38
C SER A 376 -6.54 19.55 0.34
N PHE A 377 -6.97 19.34 -0.91
CA PHE A 377 -6.06 18.94 -1.99
C PHE A 377 -4.99 19.99 -2.25
N MET A 378 -5.37 21.27 -2.23
CA MET A 378 -4.44 22.39 -2.45
C MET A 378 -3.44 22.66 -1.31
N SER A 379 -3.66 22.06 -0.14
CA SER A 379 -2.82 22.27 1.05
C SER A 379 -1.78 21.16 1.24
N VAL A 380 -1.70 20.21 0.30
CA VAL A 380 -0.68 19.15 0.23
C VAL A 380 0.61 19.70 -0.36
#